data_AF-A0A8X6YJ64-F1
#
_entry.id   AF-A0A8X6YJ64-F1
#
_cell.length_a   1.000
_cell.length_b   1.000
_cell.length_c   1.000
_cell.angle_alpha   90.00
_cell.angle_beta   90.00
_cell.angle_gamma   90.00
#
_symmetry.space_group_name_H-M   'P 1'
#
loop_
_entity.id
_entity.type
_entity.pdbx_description
1 polymer ?
#
loop_
_entity_poly.entity_id
_entity_poly.type
_entity_poly.pdbx_seq_one_letter_code
_entity_poly.pdbx_strand_id
1 'polypeptide(L)'
;MQKEELPTVYHGETIVDRKSVFQGHAATVVSLEQVCYMELFQRNFLETVILKAKKVLIELKKNKKIVNATHNIMAYRIINDSNLVIQDCDDDGESRGGSTLLHLLQILDVKNVIVVVSRWYGGIHLGSDRFKHISNAARMVLTSSGYITKKDTEKKKHKKR
;
A
#
# COMPACT_ATOMS: atom_id res chain seq x y z
N MET A 1 -1.71 -30.26 6.44
CA MET A 1 -1.06 -29.06 5.87
C MET A 1 -2.10 -27.96 5.78
N GLN A 2 -2.06 -26.97 6.68
CA GLN A 2 -2.97 -25.82 6.58
C GLN A 2 -2.59 -25.03 5.32
N LYS A 3 -3.57 -24.80 4.44
CA LYS A 3 -3.41 -24.04 3.21
C LYS A 3 -3.10 -22.60 3.61
N GLU A 4 -1.92 -22.09 3.26
CA GLU A 4 -1.54 -20.70 3.54
C GLU A 4 -2.55 -19.78 2.85
N GLU A 5 -3.45 -19.17 3.61
CA GLU A 5 -4.56 -18.38 3.08
C GLU A 5 -4.00 -17.08 2.48
N LEU A 6 -4.46 -16.74 1.28
CA LEU A 6 -3.99 -15.55 0.58
C LEU A 6 -4.43 -14.29 1.35
N PRO A 7 -3.58 -13.25 1.44
CA PRO A 7 -3.94 -12.02 2.12
C PRO A 7 -5.15 -11.37 1.44
N THR A 8 -6.20 -11.09 2.20
CA THR A 8 -7.37 -10.36 1.71
C THR A 8 -6.95 -8.97 1.24
N VAL A 9 -7.25 -8.66 -0.02
CA VAL A 9 -6.94 -7.36 -0.63
C VAL A 9 -8.19 -6.50 -0.69
N TYR A 10 -8.12 -5.31 -0.10
CA TYR A 10 -9.16 -4.30 -0.15
C TYR A 10 -8.92 -3.37 -1.33
N HIS A 11 -9.99 -3.02 -2.04
CA HIS A 11 -9.96 -2.11 -3.18
C HIS A 11 -10.69 -0.82 -2.82
N GLY A 12 -10.04 0.32 -3.06
CA GLY A 12 -10.66 1.64 -2.92
C GLY A 12 -11.46 2.07 -4.15
N GLU A 13 -12.20 3.16 -4.00
CA GLU A 13 -12.84 3.82 -5.14
C GLU A 13 -11.81 4.42 -6.10
N THR A 14 -12.24 4.63 -7.34
CA THR A 14 -11.40 5.19 -8.39
C THR A 14 -11.45 6.71 -8.42
N ILE A 15 -10.29 7.35 -8.51
CA ILE A 15 -10.18 8.79 -8.80
C ILE A 15 -9.90 8.97 -10.29
N VAL A 16 -10.59 9.90 -10.93
CA VAL A 16 -10.41 10.22 -12.36
C VAL A 16 -10.03 11.70 -12.51
N ASP A 17 -8.95 11.99 -13.23
CA ASP A 17 -8.53 13.35 -13.60
C ASP A 17 -7.88 13.31 -14.99
N ARG A 18 -8.37 14.17 -15.92
CA ARG A 18 -7.86 14.28 -17.29
C ARG A 18 -7.63 12.91 -17.95
N LYS A 19 -8.67 12.06 -17.88
CA LYS A 19 -8.72 10.67 -18.39
C LYS A 19 -7.77 9.67 -17.70
N SER A 20 -6.89 10.13 -16.81
CA SER A 20 -6.10 9.24 -15.97
C SER A 20 -6.96 8.71 -14.83
N VAL A 21 -6.79 7.43 -14.51
CA VAL A 21 -7.52 6.75 -13.44
C VAL A 21 -6.53 6.28 -12.38
N PHE A 22 -6.90 6.40 -11.11
CA PHE A 22 -6.13 5.93 -9.96
C PHE A 22 -7.01 5.06 -9.07
N GLN A 23 -6.50 3.92 -8.61
CA GLN A 23 -7.18 3.07 -7.64
C GLN A 23 -6.20 2.61 -6.57
N GLY A 24 -6.60 2.75 -5.30
CA GLY A 24 -5.83 2.23 -4.17
C GLY A 24 -6.20 0.79 -3.85
N HIS A 25 -5.21 0.02 -3.44
CA HIS A 25 -5.33 -1.35 -2.95
C HIS A 25 -4.56 -1.48 -1.64
N ALA A 26 -5.11 -2.16 -0.65
CA ALA A 26 -4.44 -2.35 0.63
C ALA A 26 -4.63 -3.79 1.14
N ALA A 27 -3.60 -4.33 1.79
CA ALA A 27 -3.66 -5.64 2.42
C ALA A 27 -2.76 -5.69 3.66
N THR A 28 -3.17 -6.50 4.63
CA THR A 28 -2.31 -6.85 5.77
C THR A 28 -1.23 -7.81 5.30
N VAL A 29 0.03 -7.52 5.63
CA VAL A 29 1.19 -8.35 5.23
C VAL A 29 1.60 -9.32 6.33
N VAL A 30 1.40 -8.96 7.59
CA VAL A 30 1.67 -9.85 8.73
C VAL A 30 0.62 -9.65 9.83
N SER A 31 0.21 -10.75 10.47
CA SER A 31 -0.50 -10.72 11.76
C SER A 31 0.48 -11.05 12.89
N LEU A 32 0.18 -10.62 14.13
CA LEU A 32 0.98 -10.94 15.32
C LEU A 32 1.21 -12.45 15.47
N GLU A 33 0.20 -13.26 15.14
CA GLU A 33 0.29 -14.72 15.14
C GLU A 33 1.33 -15.24 14.14
N GLN A 34 1.37 -14.66 12.94
CA GLN A 34 2.38 -15.02 11.93
C GLN A 34 3.80 -14.60 12.34
N VAL A 35 3.96 -13.52 13.11
CA VAL A 35 5.28 -13.12 13.63
C VAL A 35 5.75 -14.12 14.69
N CYS A 36 4.87 -14.49 15.63
CA CYS A 36 5.18 -15.48 16.67
C CYS A 36 5.57 -16.86 16.11
N TYR A 37 4.88 -17.32 15.06
CA TYR A 37 5.28 -18.56 14.37
C TYR A 37 6.66 -18.46 13.71
N MET A 38 7.06 -17.30 13.18
CA MET A 38 8.38 -17.13 12.55
C MET A 38 9.52 -17.22 13.56
N GLU A 39 9.31 -16.72 14.79
CA GLU A 39 10.27 -16.88 15.90
C GLU A 39 10.47 -18.35 16.26
N LEU A 40 9.38 -19.13 16.37
CA LEU A 40 9.43 -20.55 16.72
C LEU A 40 10.18 -21.41 15.69
N PHE A 41 10.15 -21.04 14.41
CA PHE A 41 10.76 -21.80 13.32
C PHE A 41 12.08 -21.22 12.79
N GLN A 42 12.68 -20.22 13.48
CA GLN A 42 13.91 -19.54 13.07
C GLN A 42 13.93 -19.12 11.58
N ARG A 43 12.77 -18.68 11.05
CA ARG A 43 12.68 -18.24 9.66
C ARG A 43 13.18 -16.81 9.53
N ASN A 44 13.84 -16.49 8.42
CA ASN A 44 14.27 -15.13 8.13
C ASN A 44 13.03 -14.21 7.98
N PHE A 45 12.82 -13.36 8.99
CA PHE A 45 11.68 -12.44 9.06
C PHE A 45 11.66 -11.49 7.86
N LEU A 46 12.82 -10.96 7.46
CA LEU A 46 12.95 -10.03 6.34
C LEU A 46 12.53 -10.71 5.02
N GLU A 47 12.99 -11.92 4.78
CA GLU A 47 12.65 -12.68 3.56
C GLU A 47 11.14 -12.99 3.49
N THR A 48 10.56 -13.40 4.62
CA THR A 48 9.12 -13.65 4.73
C THR A 48 8.30 -12.41 4.44
N VAL A 49 8.71 -11.26 4.99
CA VAL A 49 8.06 -9.97 4.79
C VAL A 49 8.07 -9.59 3.31
N ILE A 50 9.25 -9.66 2.68
CA ILE A 50 9.42 -9.35 1.26
C ILE A 50 8.57 -10.29 0.40
N LEU A 51 8.56 -11.59 0.73
CA LEU A 51 7.78 -12.58 0.00
C LEU A 51 6.27 -12.30 0.09
N LYS A 52 5.75 -11.93 1.26
CA LYS A 52 4.31 -11.63 1.41
C LYS A 52 3.92 -10.33 0.71
N ALA A 53 4.74 -9.28 0.80
CA ALA A 53 4.53 -8.06 0.04
C ALA A 53 4.45 -8.35 -1.47
N LYS A 54 5.38 -9.17 -1.98
CA LYS A 54 5.35 -9.65 -3.38
C LYS A 54 4.12 -10.49 -3.70
N LYS A 55 3.69 -11.38 -2.81
CA LYS A 55 2.47 -12.20 -2.99
C LYS A 55 1.22 -11.32 -3.17
N VAL A 56 1.09 -10.22 -2.42
CA VAL A 56 -0.03 -9.27 -2.60
C VAL A 56 -0.02 -8.66 -4.00
N LEU A 57 1.15 -8.22 -4.48
CA LEU A 57 1.28 -7.65 -5.83
C LEU A 57 0.96 -8.69 -6.92
N ILE A 58 1.41 -9.94 -6.74
CA ILE A 58 1.10 -11.06 -7.65
C ILE A 58 -0.42 -11.32 -7.68
N GLU A 59 -1.06 -11.34 -6.52
CA GLU A 59 -2.52 -11.54 -6.42
C GLU A 59 -3.28 -10.43 -7.15
N LEU A 60 -2.89 -9.17 -6.92
CA LEU A 60 -3.45 -8.02 -7.63
C LEU A 60 -3.30 -8.14 -9.15
N LYS A 61 -2.14 -8.58 -9.63
CA LYS A 61 -1.85 -8.75 -11.06
C LYS A 61 -2.56 -9.94 -11.71
N LYS A 62 -3.28 -10.80 -10.97
CA LYS A 62 -4.22 -11.76 -11.58
C LYS A 62 -5.40 -11.06 -12.26
N ASN A 63 -5.75 -9.86 -11.81
CA ASN A 63 -6.76 -9.04 -12.46
C ASN A 63 -6.16 -8.37 -13.72
N LYS A 64 -6.71 -8.69 -14.89
CA LYS A 64 -6.25 -8.14 -16.19
C LYS A 64 -6.28 -6.61 -16.25
N LYS A 65 -7.17 -5.95 -15.51
CA LYS A 65 -7.22 -4.49 -15.46
C LYS A 65 -5.99 -3.92 -14.73
N ILE A 66 -5.57 -4.56 -13.65
CA ILE A 66 -4.47 -4.11 -12.79
C ILE A 66 -3.11 -4.42 -13.41
N VAL A 67 -2.94 -5.62 -13.99
CA VAL A 67 -1.70 -5.95 -14.70
C VAL A 67 -1.44 -5.03 -15.90
N ASN A 68 -2.50 -4.53 -16.54
CA ASN A 68 -2.43 -3.57 -17.64
C ASN A 68 -2.45 -2.10 -17.17
N ALA A 69 -2.34 -1.84 -15.86
CA ALA A 69 -2.12 -0.47 -15.38
C ALA A 69 -0.77 0.04 -15.88
N THR A 70 -0.69 1.34 -16.16
CA THR A 70 0.56 1.98 -16.59
C THR A 70 1.62 1.89 -15.48
N HIS A 71 1.19 2.04 -14.22
CA HIS A 71 2.04 1.92 -13.04
C HIS A 71 1.26 1.25 -11.90
N ASN A 72 1.89 0.32 -11.19
CA ASN A 72 1.43 -0.33 -9.97
C ASN A 72 2.38 0.02 -8.82
N ILE A 73 2.26 1.26 -8.36
CA ILE A 73 3.13 1.91 -7.40
C ILE A 73 2.88 1.30 -6.02
N MET A 74 3.91 0.94 -5.26
CA MET A 74 3.71 0.30 -3.95
C MET A 74 4.58 0.87 -2.83
N ALA A 75 4.09 0.73 -1.61
CA ALA A 75 4.87 0.91 -0.39
C ALA A 75 4.33 0.02 0.74
N TYR A 76 5.20 -0.38 1.65
CA TYR A 76 4.80 -1.11 2.85
C TYR A 76 5.60 -0.66 4.07
N ARG A 77 5.01 -0.87 5.25
CA ARG A 77 5.68 -0.73 6.55
C ARG A 77 5.26 -1.89 7.42
N ILE A 78 6.21 -2.61 7.99
CA ILE A 78 5.98 -3.79 8.82
C ILE A 78 6.82 -3.65 10.09
N ILE A 79 6.22 -3.96 11.24
CA ILE A 79 6.89 -3.91 12.53
C ILE A 79 7.07 -5.33 13.06
N ASN A 80 8.25 -5.62 13.61
CA ASN A 80 8.50 -6.87 14.32
C ASN A 80 8.28 -6.71 15.83
N ASP A 81 8.42 -7.81 16.58
CA ASP A 81 8.22 -7.83 18.03
C ASP A 81 9.26 -7.01 18.81
N SER A 82 10.43 -6.76 18.19
CA SER A 82 11.46 -5.85 18.72
C SER A 82 11.24 -4.37 18.39
N ASN A 83 10.06 -4.00 17.89
CA ASN A 83 9.72 -2.64 17.42
C ASN A 83 10.57 -2.10 16.26
N LEU A 84 11.32 -2.97 15.57
CA LEU A 84 12.02 -2.61 14.35
C LEU A 84 11.01 -2.50 13.19
N VAL A 85 11.04 -1.35 12.50
CA VAL A 85 10.19 -1.12 11.33
C VAL A 85 10.97 -1.39 10.06
N ILE A 86 10.54 -2.40 9.31
CA ILE A 86 10.99 -2.70 7.95
C ILE A 86 10.03 -2.02 6.99
N GLN A 87 10.55 -1.24 6.05
CA GLN A 87 9.75 -0.50 5.10
C GLN A 87 10.49 -0.35 3.78
N ASP A 88 9.74 -0.36 2.69
CA ASP A 88 10.27 -0.18 1.34
C ASP A 88 9.17 0.34 0.41
N CYS A 89 9.57 0.78 -0.79
CA CYS A 89 8.65 1.24 -1.82
C CYS A 89 9.19 1.02 -3.24
N ASP A 90 8.28 0.92 -4.19
CA ASP A 90 8.58 0.81 -5.62
C ASP A 90 7.71 1.81 -6.40
N ASP A 91 8.35 2.57 -7.27
CA ASP A 91 7.73 3.57 -8.12
C ASP A 91 7.04 2.94 -9.34
N ASP A 92 7.41 1.73 -9.76
CA ASP A 92 6.97 1.07 -11.01
C ASP A 92 7.01 2.01 -12.23
N GLY A 93 8.06 2.82 -12.35
CA GLY A 93 8.23 3.82 -13.41
C GLY A 93 7.52 5.16 -13.19
N GLU A 94 6.64 5.29 -12.20
CA GLU A 94 6.06 6.57 -11.77
C GLU A 94 7.00 7.27 -10.78
N SER A 95 8.02 7.98 -11.30
CA SER A 95 9.04 8.59 -10.44
C SER A 95 8.45 9.38 -9.26
N ARG A 96 8.92 9.06 -8.05
CA ARG A 96 8.47 9.59 -6.73
C ARG A 96 7.12 9.07 -6.24
N GLY A 97 6.46 8.15 -6.94
CA GLY A 97 5.19 7.57 -6.54
C GLY A 97 5.29 6.72 -5.28
N GLY A 98 6.21 5.77 -5.25
CA GLY A 98 6.44 4.85 -4.13
C GLY A 98 6.90 5.59 -2.89
N SER A 99 7.86 6.52 -3.03
CA SER A 99 8.27 7.37 -1.90
C SER A 99 7.12 8.25 -1.36
N THR A 100 6.21 8.71 -2.23
CA THR A 100 4.99 9.42 -1.81
C THR A 100 4.08 8.52 -0.96
N LEU A 101 3.89 7.26 -1.36
CA LEU A 101 3.10 6.28 -0.60
C LEU A 101 3.77 5.93 0.73
N LEU A 102 5.08 5.69 0.73
CA LEU A 102 5.82 5.38 1.95
C LEU A 102 5.73 6.54 2.95
N HIS A 103 5.94 7.77 2.48
CA HIS A 103 5.80 8.95 3.30
C HIS A 103 4.37 9.08 3.88
N LEU A 104 3.34 8.80 3.08
CA LEU A 104 1.96 8.78 3.56
C LEU A 104 1.77 7.79 4.71
N LEU A 105 2.26 6.55 4.58
CA LEU A 105 2.18 5.53 5.63
C LEU A 105 2.93 5.97 6.90
N GLN A 106 4.08 6.64 6.77
CA GLN A 106 4.83 7.18 7.90
C GLN A 106 4.04 8.26 8.65
N ILE A 107 3.48 9.27 7.95
CA ILE A 107 2.74 10.35 8.63
C ILE A 107 1.39 9.84 9.19
N LEU A 108 0.83 8.76 8.67
CA LEU A 108 -0.38 8.13 9.22
C LEU A 108 -0.06 7.09 10.30
N ASP A 109 1.22 6.84 10.56
CA ASP A 109 1.74 5.75 11.39
C ASP A 109 1.10 4.37 11.13
N VAL A 110 0.82 4.07 9.86
CA VAL A 110 0.26 2.77 9.46
C VAL A 110 1.41 1.75 9.34
N LYS A 111 1.24 0.60 9.98
CA LYS A 111 2.19 -0.53 10.03
C LYS A 111 1.45 -1.84 9.73
N ASN A 112 2.20 -2.87 9.35
CA ASN A 112 1.74 -4.20 8.95
C ASN A 112 0.84 -4.22 7.71
N VAL A 113 0.93 -3.18 6.88
CA VAL A 113 0.11 -2.97 5.69
C VAL A 113 0.99 -2.69 4.49
N ILE A 114 0.62 -3.26 3.35
CA ILE A 114 1.07 -2.84 2.03
C ILE A 114 -0.05 -2.04 1.36
N VAL A 115 0.34 -0.98 0.67
CA VAL A 115 -0.54 -0.23 -0.22
C VAL A 115 0.03 -0.25 -1.62
N VAL A 116 -0.83 -0.53 -2.60
CA VAL A 116 -0.54 -0.43 -4.03
C VAL A 116 -1.50 0.59 -4.63
N VAL A 117 -1.02 1.51 -5.45
CA VAL A 117 -1.86 2.40 -6.26
C VAL A 117 -1.62 2.08 -7.72
N SER A 118 -2.67 1.56 -8.37
CA SER A 118 -2.68 1.36 -9.81
C SER A 118 -3.08 2.65 -10.50
N ARG A 119 -2.24 3.13 -11.43
CA ARG A 119 -2.51 4.26 -12.30
C ARG A 119 -2.66 3.80 -13.74
N TRP A 120 -3.73 4.23 -14.40
CA TRP A 120 -3.90 4.13 -15.85
C TRP A 120 -3.71 5.52 -16.47
N TYR A 121 -2.73 5.65 -17.38
CA TYR A 121 -2.44 6.92 -18.04
C TYR A 121 -3.52 7.27 -19.07
N GLY A 122 -4.05 8.49 -18.97
CA GLY A 122 -5.14 8.98 -19.83
C GLY A 122 -4.71 9.70 -21.09
N GLY A 123 -3.41 9.76 -21.39
CA GLY A 123 -2.87 10.53 -22.53
C GLY A 123 -2.55 12.00 -22.22
N ILE A 124 -2.81 12.48 -21.00
CA ILE A 124 -2.55 13.86 -20.57
C ILE A 124 -1.62 13.88 -19.36
N HIS A 125 -0.50 14.60 -19.46
CA HIS A 125 0.43 14.77 -18.35
C HIS A 125 -0.19 15.59 -17.22
N LEU A 126 -0.26 14.99 -16.02
CA LEU A 126 -0.84 15.64 -14.84
C LEU A 126 0.17 16.49 -14.06
N GLY A 127 1.46 16.45 -14.41
CA GLY A 127 2.50 17.13 -13.64
C GLY A 127 2.50 16.70 -12.18
N SER A 128 2.58 17.65 -11.24
CA SER A 128 2.59 17.39 -9.80
C SER A 128 1.26 16.89 -9.23
N ASP A 129 0.13 17.07 -9.95
CA ASP A 129 -1.19 16.68 -9.44
C ASP A 129 -1.34 15.16 -9.28
N ARG A 130 -0.62 14.37 -10.09
CA ARG A 130 -0.64 12.90 -9.96
C ARG A 130 -0.26 12.42 -8.56
N PHE A 131 0.67 13.09 -7.89
CA PHE A 131 1.09 12.73 -6.54
C PHE A 131 0.00 12.98 -5.50
N LYS A 132 -0.83 14.03 -5.72
CA LYS A 132 -2.03 14.26 -4.89
C LYS A 132 -3.01 13.11 -5.06
N HIS A 133 -3.25 12.67 -6.29
CA HIS A 133 -4.16 11.54 -6.58
C HIS A 133 -3.63 10.21 -6.05
N ILE A 134 -2.33 9.93 -6.18
CA ILE A 134 -1.68 8.75 -5.60
C ILE A 134 -1.89 8.72 -4.07
N SER A 135 -1.58 9.84 -3.39
CA SER A 135 -1.77 9.95 -1.94
C SER A 135 -3.23 9.84 -1.53
N ASN A 136 -4.16 10.41 -2.31
CA ASN A 136 -5.58 10.37 -2.01
C ASN A 136 -6.18 8.98 -2.21
N ALA A 137 -5.86 8.29 -3.31
CA ALA A 137 -6.32 6.92 -3.57
C ALA A 137 -5.86 5.96 -2.47
N ALA A 138 -4.60 6.08 -2.04
CA ALA A 138 -4.07 5.33 -0.91
C ALA A 138 -4.80 5.64 0.40
N ARG A 139 -5.02 6.93 0.72
CA ARG A 139 -5.75 7.32 1.92
C ARG A 139 -7.20 6.81 1.92
N MET A 140 -7.87 6.83 0.77
CA MET A 140 -9.23 6.34 0.62
C MET A 140 -9.32 4.85 0.96
N VAL A 141 -8.48 4.02 0.34
CA VAL A 141 -8.48 2.58 0.62
C VAL A 141 -8.10 2.27 2.07
N LEU A 142 -7.12 2.99 2.64
CA LEU A 142 -6.74 2.82 4.04
C LEU A 142 -7.88 3.18 5.01
N THR A 143 -8.68 4.19 4.67
CA THR A 143 -9.83 4.60 5.49
C THR A 143 -10.97 3.60 5.36
N SER A 144 -11.32 3.19 4.14
CA SER A 144 -12.45 2.29 3.88
C SER A 144 -12.20 0.86 4.37
N SER A 145 -10.94 0.43 4.48
CA SER A 145 -10.54 -0.86 5.06
C SER A 145 -10.25 -0.80 6.57
N GLY A 146 -10.42 0.37 7.20
CA GLY A 146 -10.29 0.52 8.66
C GLY A 146 -8.85 0.59 9.20
N TYR A 147 -7.83 0.70 8.34
CA TYR A 147 -6.43 0.88 8.79
C TYR A 147 -6.15 2.26 9.39
N ILE A 148 -6.98 3.26 9.08
CA ILE A 148 -6.90 4.61 9.67
C ILE A 148 -8.30 5.11 10.05
N THR A 149 -8.39 5.91 11.11
CA THR A 149 -9.66 6.48 11.56
C THR A 149 -9.92 7.86 10.92
N LYS A 150 -11.19 8.30 10.92
CA LYS A 150 -11.54 9.68 10.50
C LYS A 150 -10.84 10.76 11.35
N LYS A 151 -10.47 10.47 12.60
CA LYS A 151 -9.71 11.42 13.43
C LYS A 151 -8.29 11.64 12.91
N ASP A 152 -7.68 10.62 12.30
CA ASP A 152 -6.33 10.71 11.72
C ASP A 152 -6.31 11.56 10.43
N THR A 153 -7.45 11.68 9.75
CA THR A 153 -7.61 12.55 8.58
C THR A 153 -7.95 14.00 8.98
N GLU A 154 -8.66 14.22 10.08
CA GLU A 154 -9.10 15.54 10.55
C GLU A 154 -8.03 16.35 11.32
N LYS A 155 -7.20 15.69 12.16
CA LYS A 155 -6.09 16.35 12.89
C LYS A 155 -5.14 17.15 11.97
N LYS A 156 -5.13 16.84 10.68
CA LYS A 156 -4.22 17.44 9.69
C LYS A 156 -4.76 18.68 8.98
N LYS A 157 -6.08 18.92 8.95
CA LYS A 157 -6.62 20.19 8.41
C LYS A 157 -6.24 21.39 9.29
N HIS A 158 -6.09 21.19 10.60
CA HIS A 158 -5.75 22.24 11.56
C HIS A 158 -4.27 22.63 11.60
N LYS A 159 -3.35 21.78 11.15
CA LYS A 159 -1.89 22.05 11.19
C LYS A 159 -1.35 22.79 9.95
N LYS A 160 -2.22 23.12 8.99
CA LYS A 160 -1.91 23.85 7.74
C LYS A 160 -2.51 25.27 7.71
N ARG A 161 -2.93 25.80 8.86
CA ARG A 161 -3.38 27.19 9.03
C ARG A 161 -2.35 27.95 9.83
#